data_AF-K9FS91-F1
#
_entry.id   AF-K9FS91-F1
#
_cell.length_a   1.000
_cell.length_b   1.000
_cell.length_c   1.000
_cell.angle_alpha   90.00
_cell.angle_beta   90.00
_cell.angle_gamma   90.00
#
_symmetry.space_group_name_H-M   'P 1'
#
loop_
_entity.id
_entity.type
_entity.pdbx_description
1 polymer ?
#
loop_
_entity_poly.entity_id
_entity_poly.type
_entity_poly.pdbx_seq_one_letter_code
_entity_poly.pdbx_strand_id
1 'polypeptide(L)'
;MFKPTQPMMVRLRLTTKQVNGGYYKGNRTGSMGHFDKRGTYRPDLTKHRVYMPAEKLEIPGRRYTAETAKEPFTLAPFITKHMRKTPSNYVQDIERNGRKITVIRGFEGKDYLEKWAETAEAEDARLAQPYTEKIEKIEIKPTPQLKQTVQIEIQELAQMPKTPKPKPSKTLF
;
A
#
# COMPACT_ATOMS: atom_id res chain seq x y z
N MET A 1 -24.77 27.71 -46.61
CA MET A 1 -24.76 26.38 -45.97
C MET A 1 -25.25 25.36 -46.98
N PHE A 2 -24.39 24.41 -47.38
CA PHE A 2 -24.67 23.44 -48.44
C PHE A 2 -25.79 22.48 -48.00
N LYS A 3 -26.91 22.45 -48.72
CA LYS A 3 -27.96 21.45 -48.54
C LYS A 3 -27.69 20.30 -49.54
N PRO A 4 -27.48 19.07 -49.08
CA PRO A 4 -27.23 17.94 -49.96
C PRO A 4 -28.43 17.68 -50.89
N THR A 5 -28.16 17.19 -52.10
CA THR A 5 -29.17 16.85 -53.12
C THR A 5 -30.09 15.72 -52.64
N GLN A 6 -31.35 15.75 -53.08
CA GLN A 6 -32.42 14.81 -52.68
C GLN A 6 -32.04 13.31 -52.74
N PRO A 7 -31.38 12.78 -53.80
CA PRO A 7 -30.97 11.37 -53.82
C PRO A 7 -29.92 11.03 -52.76
N MET A 8 -29.10 11.99 -52.34
CA MET A 8 -28.05 11.79 -51.34
C MET A 8 -28.64 11.80 -49.91
N MET A 9 -29.73 12.55 -49.67
CA MET A 9 -30.42 12.54 -48.37
C MET A 9 -31.07 11.19 -48.03
N VAL A 10 -31.49 10.39 -49.03
CA VAL A 10 -32.17 9.10 -48.82
C VAL A 10 -31.24 8.03 -48.22
N ARG A 11 -29.92 8.12 -48.44
CA ARG A 11 -28.94 7.11 -47.99
C ARG A 11 -28.14 7.49 -46.75
N LEU A 12 -28.17 8.77 -46.36
CA LEU A 12 -27.42 9.24 -45.20
C LEU A 12 -28.21 9.00 -43.91
N ARG A 13 -27.50 8.66 -42.83
CA ARG A 13 -28.14 8.47 -41.51
C ARG A 13 -28.75 9.77 -41.04
N LEU A 14 -29.95 9.66 -40.48
CA LEU A 14 -30.71 10.80 -40.01
C LEU A 14 -30.02 11.50 -38.81
N THR A 15 -30.01 12.82 -38.86
CA THR A 15 -29.50 13.75 -37.85
C THR A 15 -30.61 14.71 -37.44
N THR A 16 -30.46 15.37 -36.30
CA THR A 16 -31.47 16.27 -35.73
C THR A 16 -31.78 17.50 -36.59
N LYS A 17 -30.94 17.83 -37.58
CA LYS A 17 -31.09 19.02 -38.43
C LYS A 17 -31.71 18.72 -39.79
N GLN A 18 -31.96 17.45 -40.10
CA GLN A 18 -32.50 17.00 -41.40
C GLN A 18 -34.02 16.86 -41.40
N VAL A 19 -34.64 16.70 -40.23
CA VAL A 19 -36.09 16.50 -40.07
C VAL A 19 -36.65 17.50 -39.06
N ASN A 20 -37.93 17.82 -39.22
CA ASN A 20 -38.66 18.75 -38.36
C ASN A 20 -39.12 18.06 -37.06
N GLY A 21 -40.20 18.57 -36.46
CA GLY A 21 -40.70 18.13 -35.14
C GLY A 21 -40.94 16.62 -35.03
N GLY A 22 -40.75 16.10 -33.81
CA GLY A 22 -41.00 14.70 -33.46
C GLY A 22 -39.76 13.79 -33.49
N TYR A 23 -38.71 14.17 -34.21
CA TYR A 23 -37.45 13.41 -34.20
C TYR A 23 -36.44 14.01 -33.20
N TYR A 24 -36.24 13.32 -32.07
CA TYR A 24 -35.20 13.63 -31.10
C TYR A 24 -34.06 12.60 -31.17
N LYS A 25 -32.81 13.09 -31.18
CA LYS A 25 -31.61 12.26 -31.12
C LYS A 25 -30.61 12.91 -30.18
N GLY A 26 -30.24 12.19 -29.12
CA GLY A 26 -29.33 12.69 -28.09
C GLY A 26 -27.85 12.67 -28.48
N ASN A 27 -27.03 13.44 -27.74
CA ASN A 27 -25.58 13.60 -27.96
C ASN A 27 -24.71 12.90 -26.90
N ARG A 28 -25.21 11.84 -26.27
CA ARG A 28 -24.51 11.11 -25.17
C ARG A 28 -24.09 12.01 -23.99
N THR A 29 -24.88 13.03 -23.68
CA THR A 29 -24.69 13.87 -22.48
C THR A 29 -24.95 13.10 -21.18
N GLY A 30 -25.62 11.94 -21.25
CA GLY A 30 -25.99 11.13 -20.10
C GLY A 30 -27.35 11.54 -19.51
N SER A 31 -28.00 10.63 -18.78
CA SER A 31 -29.26 10.91 -18.10
C SER A 31 -28.98 11.54 -16.73
N MET A 32 -29.28 12.84 -16.56
CA MET A 32 -29.00 13.59 -15.32
C MET A 32 -30.23 13.67 -14.41
N GLY A 33 -31.25 12.83 -14.62
CA GLY A 33 -32.57 13.00 -14.02
C GLY A 33 -33.62 12.12 -14.69
N HIS A 34 -34.89 12.53 -14.57
CA HIS A 34 -36.04 11.85 -15.18
C HIS A 34 -37.13 12.86 -15.57
N PHE A 35 -38.03 12.46 -16.47
CA PHE A 35 -39.20 13.25 -16.84
C PHE A 35 -40.41 12.85 -15.99
N ASP A 36 -41.17 13.83 -15.52
CA ASP A 36 -42.47 13.62 -14.89
C ASP A 36 -43.54 13.22 -15.92
N LYS A 37 -44.66 12.66 -15.44
CA LYS A 37 -45.84 12.36 -16.26
C LYS A 37 -46.38 13.57 -17.04
N ARG A 38 -46.09 14.80 -16.58
CA ARG A 38 -46.46 16.07 -17.21
C ARG A 38 -45.46 16.58 -18.25
N GLY A 39 -44.35 15.87 -18.49
CA GLY A 39 -43.28 16.26 -19.42
C GLY A 39 -42.22 17.20 -18.84
N THR A 40 -42.34 17.61 -17.58
CA THR A 40 -41.31 18.41 -16.88
C THR A 40 -40.10 17.56 -16.55
N TYR A 41 -38.89 18.08 -16.76
CA TYR A 41 -37.65 17.39 -16.39
C TYR A 41 -37.27 17.71 -14.94
N ARG A 42 -37.01 16.67 -14.14
CA ARG A 42 -36.50 16.78 -12.76
C ARG A 42 -35.04 16.32 -12.67
N PRO A 43 -34.10 17.19 -12.28
CA PRO A 43 -32.69 16.83 -12.15
C PRO A 43 -32.44 15.98 -10.89
N ASP A 44 -31.57 14.99 -11.02
CA ASP A 44 -31.10 14.11 -9.94
C ASP A 44 -29.62 14.38 -9.68
N LEU A 45 -29.32 15.09 -8.59
CA LEU A 45 -27.97 15.55 -8.24
C LEU A 45 -26.98 14.39 -8.07
N THR A 46 -27.44 13.19 -7.74
CA THR A 46 -26.57 12.00 -7.60
C THR A 46 -25.91 11.57 -8.91
N LYS A 47 -26.52 11.91 -10.05
CA LYS A 47 -26.03 11.58 -11.40
C LYS A 47 -25.21 12.70 -12.03
N HIS A 48 -25.13 13.85 -11.38
CA HIS A 48 -24.37 14.98 -11.91
C HIS A 48 -22.88 14.70 -11.76
N ARG A 49 -22.15 14.84 -12.87
CA ARG A 49 -20.69 14.70 -12.87
C ARG A 49 -20.07 15.98 -12.32
N VAL A 50 -19.29 15.86 -11.26
CA VAL A 50 -18.53 16.97 -10.67
C VAL A 50 -17.05 16.69 -10.90
N TYR A 51 -16.37 17.61 -11.56
CA TYR A 51 -14.91 17.60 -11.67
C TYR A 51 -14.36 18.42 -10.53
N MET A 52 -13.90 17.73 -9.48
CA MET A 52 -13.35 18.38 -8.30
C MET A 52 -11.96 18.92 -8.61
N PRO A 53 -11.75 20.25 -8.60
CA PRO A 53 -10.40 20.79 -8.63
C PRO A 53 -9.70 20.44 -7.32
N ALA A 54 -8.41 20.13 -7.37
CA ALA A 54 -7.61 20.07 -6.15
C ALA A 54 -7.56 21.48 -5.54
N GLU A 55 -8.08 21.65 -4.33
CA GLU A 55 -8.09 22.94 -3.62
C GLU A 55 -6.67 23.46 -3.40
N LYS A 56 -5.74 22.52 -3.14
CA LYS A 56 -4.31 22.74 -3.08
C LYS A 56 -3.66 21.70 -3.97
N LEU A 57 -2.78 22.16 -4.84
CA LEU A 57 -1.89 21.31 -5.60
C LEU A 57 -0.75 20.88 -4.67
N GLU A 58 -1.08 20.08 -3.66
CA GLU A 58 -0.12 19.60 -2.67
C GLU A 58 0.92 18.73 -3.38
N ILE A 59 2.20 19.04 -3.13
CA ILE A 59 3.31 18.24 -3.64
C ILE A 59 3.31 16.93 -2.84
N PRO A 60 3.10 15.75 -3.47
CA PRO A 60 3.14 14.49 -2.75
C PRO A 60 4.52 14.31 -2.09
N GLY A 61 4.53 14.01 -0.79
CA GLY A 61 5.76 13.83 0.01
C GLY A 61 6.19 15.05 0.85
N ARG A 62 5.45 16.16 0.83
CA ARG A 62 5.68 17.31 1.73
C ARG A 62 4.48 17.51 2.65
N ARG A 63 4.69 17.66 3.96
CA ARG A 63 3.61 17.94 4.92
C ARG A 63 3.03 19.34 4.66
N TYR A 64 1.71 19.47 4.65
CA TYR A 64 1.03 20.75 4.51
C TYR A 64 1.30 21.64 5.73
N THR A 65 1.96 22.79 5.52
CA THR A 65 2.09 23.88 6.50
C THR A 65 1.52 25.17 5.91
N ALA A 66 1.09 26.11 6.76
CA ALA A 66 0.49 27.38 6.32
C ALA A 66 1.43 28.22 5.43
N GLU A 67 2.73 28.03 5.54
CA GLU A 67 3.75 28.65 4.70
C GLU A 67 3.86 27.95 3.34
N THR A 68 3.87 26.61 3.33
CA THR A 68 3.91 25.79 2.10
C THR A 68 2.69 26.02 1.21
N ALA A 69 1.54 26.36 1.79
CA ALA A 69 0.32 26.67 1.05
C ALA A 69 0.43 27.89 0.10
N LYS A 70 1.42 28.76 0.32
CA LYS A 70 1.67 29.95 -0.52
C LYS A 70 2.56 29.67 -1.72
N GLU A 71 3.23 28.51 -1.78
CA GLU A 71 4.13 28.17 -2.88
C GLU A 71 3.35 27.72 -4.13
N PRO A 72 3.72 28.19 -5.33
CA PRO A 72 3.06 27.77 -6.57
C PRO A 72 3.40 26.31 -6.91
N PHE A 73 2.44 25.59 -7.49
CA PHE A 73 2.65 24.24 -8.01
C PHE A 73 3.72 24.22 -9.11
N THR A 74 4.80 23.48 -8.88
CA THR A 74 5.99 23.50 -9.74
C THR A 74 5.97 22.45 -10.86
N LEU A 75 5.03 21.49 -10.83
CA LEU A 75 4.95 20.47 -11.87
C LEU A 75 4.27 21.04 -13.12
N ALA A 76 4.96 20.89 -14.25
CA ALA A 76 4.49 21.30 -15.56
C ALA A 76 4.14 20.08 -16.43
N PRO A 77 3.29 20.23 -17.46
CA PRO A 77 3.00 19.15 -18.42
C PRO A 77 4.20 18.76 -19.30
N PHE A 78 5.31 19.51 -19.23
CA PHE A 78 6.52 19.28 -20.01
C PHE A 78 7.75 19.23 -19.11
N ILE A 79 8.75 18.47 -19.53
CA ILE A 79 10.04 18.34 -18.86
C ILE A 79 11.13 18.92 -19.80
N THR A 80 12.18 19.50 -19.24
CA THR A 80 13.29 20.04 -20.02
C THR A 80 14.05 18.93 -20.75
N LYS A 81 14.47 19.16 -22.00
CA LYS A 81 15.26 18.19 -22.78
C LYS A 81 16.66 17.94 -22.19
N HIS A 82 17.13 18.82 -21.31
CA HIS A 82 18.40 18.65 -20.60
C HIS A 82 18.34 17.47 -19.61
N MET A 83 17.15 17.15 -19.09
CA MET A 83 16.96 15.97 -18.26
C MET A 83 16.94 14.72 -19.15
N ARG A 84 17.88 13.79 -18.88
CA ARG A 84 17.87 12.48 -19.54
C ARG A 84 16.69 11.65 -19.04
N LYS A 85 16.13 10.80 -19.91
CA LYS A 85 15.07 9.87 -19.53
C LYS A 85 15.60 8.87 -18.50
N THR A 86 14.99 8.83 -17.32
CA THR A 86 15.34 7.85 -16.29
C THR A 86 14.85 6.46 -16.71
N PRO A 87 15.73 5.44 -16.78
CA PRO A 87 15.29 4.07 -17.06
C PRO A 87 14.47 3.51 -15.88
N SER A 88 13.64 2.49 -16.16
CA SER A 88 12.90 1.79 -15.11
C SER A 88 13.86 0.96 -14.26
N ASN A 89 13.65 0.94 -12.94
CA ASN A 89 14.33 0.01 -12.02
C ASN A 89 13.81 -1.42 -12.17
N TYR A 90 12.59 -1.57 -12.67
CA TYR A 90 11.93 -2.87 -12.82
C TYR A 90 12.27 -3.46 -14.19
N VAL A 91 13.26 -4.36 -14.18
CA VAL A 91 13.70 -5.11 -15.36
C VAL A 91 13.63 -6.61 -15.11
N GLN A 92 13.46 -7.38 -16.18
CA GLN A 92 13.50 -8.83 -16.18
C GLN A 92 14.34 -9.31 -17.36
N ASP A 93 15.22 -10.27 -17.08
CA ASP A 93 15.92 -10.96 -18.14
C ASP A 93 15.04 -12.07 -18.72
N ILE A 94 14.78 -11.99 -20.01
CA ILE A 94 14.01 -12.98 -20.75
C ILE A 94 14.93 -13.64 -21.78
N GLU A 95 14.89 -14.96 -21.84
CA GLU A 95 15.59 -15.71 -22.88
C GLU A 95 14.75 -15.73 -24.15
N ARG A 96 15.28 -15.14 -25.22
CA ARG A 96 14.72 -15.25 -26.57
C ARG A 96 15.81 -15.73 -27.52
N ASN A 97 15.55 -16.83 -28.24
CA ASN A 97 16.45 -17.39 -29.25
C ASN A 97 17.88 -17.66 -28.72
N GLY A 98 18.01 -18.20 -27.50
CA GLY A 98 19.30 -18.51 -26.89
C GLY A 98 20.11 -17.30 -26.43
N ARG A 99 19.54 -16.08 -26.43
CA ARG A 99 20.15 -14.86 -25.90
C ARG A 99 19.30 -14.29 -24.77
N LYS A 100 19.95 -13.88 -23.67
CA LYS A 100 19.33 -13.15 -22.56
C LYS A 100 19.16 -11.69 -22.96
N ILE A 101 17.92 -11.19 -22.95
CA ILE A 101 17.58 -9.81 -23.23
C ILE A 101 16.92 -9.23 -21.99
N THR A 102 17.45 -8.13 -21.48
CA THR A 102 16.86 -7.38 -20.38
C THR A 102 15.69 -6.54 -20.92
N VAL A 103 14.48 -6.85 -20.46
CA VAL A 103 13.25 -6.16 -20.84
C VAL A 103 12.69 -5.43 -19.62
N ILE A 104 12.13 -4.25 -19.85
CA ILE A 104 11.43 -3.50 -18.80
C ILE A 104 10.17 -4.28 -18.42
N ARG A 105 10.03 -4.65 -17.15
CA ARG A 105 8.83 -5.29 -16.61
C ARG A 105 7.93 -4.27 -15.90
N GLY A 106 6.65 -4.63 -15.74
CA GLY A 106 5.70 -3.84 -14.97
C GLY A 106 5.94 -3.93 -13.47
N PHE A 107 5.39 -2.97 -12.73
CA PHE A 107 5.40 -2.98 -11.26
C PHE A 107 4.46 -4.07 -10.74
N GLU A 108 5.01 -5.02 -9.98
CA GLU A 108 4.25 -6.16 -9.45
C GLU A 108 3.85 -5.97 -7.98
N GLY A 109 2.92 -6.79 -7.51
CA GLY A 109 2.50 -6.78 -6.10
C GLY A 109 3.64 -7.09 -5.12
N LYS A 110 4.61 -7.93 -5.52
CA LYS A 110 5.81 -8.21 -4.68
C LYS A 110 6.69 -6.97 -4.52
N ASP A 111 6.90 -6.22 -5.60
CA ASP A 111 7.67 -4.98 -5.57
C ASP A 111 6.98 -3.93 -4.69
N TYR A 112 5.65 -3.91 -4.71
CA TYR A 112 4.88 -3.07 -3.79
C TYR A 112 5.08 -3.47 -2.34
N LEU A 113 5.02 -4.77 -2.02
CA LEU A 113 5.24 -5.25 -0.66
C LEU A 113 6.66 -4.96 -0.17
N GLU A 114 7.67 -5.11 -1.02
CA GLU A 114 9.06 -4.75 -0.71
C GLU A 114 9.18 -3.25 -0.43
N LYS A 115 8.67 -2.41 -1.35
CA LYS A 115 8.67 -0.96 -1.16
C LYS A 115 7.89 -0.51 0.08
N TRP A 116 6.76 -1.16 0.36
CA TRP A 116 5.95 -0.88 1.54
C TRP A 116 6.67 -1.31 2.82
N ALA A 117 7.35 -2.46 2.81
CA ALA A 117 8.12 -2.97 3.94
C ALA A 117 9.28 -2.04 4.38
N GLU A 118 9.71 -1.11 3.52
CA GLU A 118 10.69 -0.05 3.81
C GLU A 118 10.07 1.22 4.42
N THR A 119 8.73 1.34 4.44
CA THR A 119 8.05 2.52 5.00
C THR A 119 7.89 2.40 6.51
N ALA A 120 7.86 3.55 7.21
CA ALA A 120 7.64 3.61 8.66
C ALA A 120 6.33 2.92 9.08
N GLU A 121 5.28 3.00 8.26
CA GLU A 121 3.98 2.35 8.51
C GLU A 121 4.11 0.82 8.61
N ALA A 122 5.01 0.21 7.83
CA ALA A 122 5.26 -1.22 7.89
C ALA A 122 6.09 -1.63 9.11
N GLU A 123 7.02 -0.78 9.56
CA GLU A 123 7.75 -0.99 10.81
C GLU A 123 6.81 -0.95 12.02
N ASP A 124 5.93 0.06 12.07
CA ASP A 124 4.90 0.18 13.11
C ASP A 124 3.98 -1.05 13.11
N ALA A 125 3.56 -1.52 11.93
CA ALA A 125 2.74 -2.71 11.79
C ALA A 125 3.45 -4.00 12.27
N ARG A 126 4.78 -4.12 12.06
CA ARG A 126 5.58 -5.24 12.58
C ARG A 126 5.69 -5.22 14.10
N LEU A 127 5.94 -4.06 14.68
CA LEU A 127 6.03 -3.89 16.14
C LEU A 127 4.67 -4.13 16.83
N ALA A 128 3.57 -3.81 16.15
CA ALA A 128 2.22 -4.08 16.62
C ALA A 128 1.84 -5.57 16.58
N GLN A 129 2.62 -6.43 15.91
CA GLN A 129 2.34 -7.88 15.94
C GLN A 129 2.68 -8.44 17.32
N PRO A 130 1.75 -9.16 17.99
CA PRO A 130 2.07 -9.87 19.21
C PRO A 130 3.16 -10.90 18.91
N TYR A 131 4.29 -10.81 19.61
CA TYR A 131 5.39 -11.75 19.50
C TYR A 131 4.90 -13.17 19.83
N THR A 132 4.82 -14.04 18.83
CA THR A 132 4.56 -15.46 19.06
C THR A 132 5.87 -16.11 19.51
N GLU A 133 6.01 -16.36 20.81
CA GLU A 133 7.08 -17.20 21.34
C GLU A 133 6.99 -18.60 20.71
N LYS A 134 7.87 -18.88 19.75
CA LYS A 134 8.10 -20.25 19.29
C LYS A 134 8.86 -20.96 20.39
N ILE A 135 8.13 -21.61 21.30
CA ILE A 135 8.72 -22.52 22.30
C ILE A 135 9.22 -23.75 21.53
N GLU A 136 10.47 -23.74 21.09
CA GLU A 136 11.17 -24.95 20.68
C GLU A 136 11.40 -25.79 21.94
N LYS A 137 10.57 -26.82 22.14
CA LYS A 137 10.84 -27.84 23.17
C LYS A 137 12.08 -28.61 22.76
N ILE A 138 13.21 -28.24 23.35
CA ILE A 138 14.44 -29.03 23.30
C ILE A 138 14.15 -30.34 24.04
N GLU A 139 13.87 -31.43 23.32
CA GLU A 139 13.83 -32.77 23.90
C GLU A 139 15.24 -33.20 24.28
N ILE A 140 15.59 -33.04 25.56
CA ILE A 140 16.83 -33.53 26.13
C ILE A 140 16.71 -35.07 26.27
N LYS A 141 17.39 -35.82 25.40
CA LYS A 141 17.64 -37.25 25.64
C LYS A 141 18.53 -37.40 26.89
N PRO A 142 18.12 -38.13 27.94
CA PRO A 142 18.93 -38.29 29.14
C PRO A 142 20.07 -39.30 28.92
N THR A 143 21.33 -38.84 29.03
CA THR A 143 22.53 -39.68 29.06
C THR A 143 22.85 -40.09 30.51
N PRO A 144 23.17 -41.37 30.81
CA PRO A 144 23.18 -41.90 32.17
C PRO A 144 24.58 -41.84 32.83
N GLN A 145 24.93 -40.79 33.58
CA GLN A 145 26.16 -40.80 34.41
C GLN A 145 26.06 -40.13 35.81
N LEU A 146 24.90 -39.61 36.23
CA LEU A 146 24.77 -38.85 37.50
C LEU A 146 24.61 -39.69 38.79
N LYS A 147 24.79 -41.02 38.77
CA LYS A 147 24.59 -41.86 39.97
C LYS A 147 25.83 -42.07 40.83
N GLN A 148 27.03 -41.83 40.31
CA GLN A 148 28.27 -42.14 41.05
C GLN A 148 28.72 -41.00 41.99
N THR A 149 28.41 -39.74 41.67
CA THR A 149 28.87 -38.59 42.46
C THR A 149 28.13 -38.45 43.79
N VAL A 150 26.83 -38.81 43.84
CA VAL A 150 25.99 -38.64 45.04
C VAL A 150 26.33 -39.64 46.16
N GLN A 151 26.95 -40.78 45.84
CA GLN A 151 27.33 -41.77 46.86
C GLN A 151 28.60 -41.39 47.62
N ILE A 152 29.48 -40.59 47.03
CA ILE A 152 30.77 -40.21 47.62
C ILE A 152 30.58 -39.10 48.67
N GLU A 153 29.70 -38.13 48.42
CA GLU A 153 29.44 -37.01 49.35
C GLU A 153 28.70 -37.44 50.64
N ILE A 154 27.90 -38.51 50.62
CA ILE A 154 27.15 -38.97 51.80
C ILE A 154 28.05 -39.70 52.80
N GLN A 155 29.19 -40.27 52.37
CA GLN A 155 30.12 -40.96 53.26
C GLN A 155 31.08 -40.02 54.00
N GLU A 156 31.41 -38.84 53.45
CA GLU A 156 32.31 -37.88 54.09
C GLU A 156 31.64 -37.03 55.20
N LEU A 157 30.33 -36.84 55.18
CA LEU A 157 29.63 -36.01 56.19
C LEU A 157 29.45 -36.68 57.56
N ALA A 158 29.81 -37.96 57.71
CA ALA A 158 29.57 -38.75 58.91
C ALA A 158 30.76 -38.81 59.90
N GLN A 159 31.89 -38.15 59.62
CA GLN A 159 33.09 -38.25 60.45
C GLN A 159 33.61 -36.89 60.96
N MET A 160 33.49 -36.71 62.29
CA MET A 160 34.30 -35.86 63.19
C MET A 160 33.81 -34.41 63.50
N PRO A 161 34.22 -33.79 64.63
CA PRO A 161 33.46 -33.80 65.89
C PRO A 161 33.14 -32.39 66.45
N LYS A 162 32.19 -32.34 67.39
CA LYS A 162 31.67 -31.14 68.05
C LYS A 162 32.59 -30.60 69.15
N THR A 163 32.75 -29.26 69.23
CA THR A 163 32.73 -28.34 70.40
C THR A 163 33.61 -27.09 70.15
N PRO A 164 33.54 -26.01 70.96
CA PRO A 164 32.40 -25.35 71.60
C PRO A 164 32.37 -23.81 71.35
N LYS A 165 31.21 -23.17 71.58
CA LYS A 165 31.00 -21.71 71.45
C LYS A 165 31.63 -20.91 72.61
N PRO A 166 32.02 -19.64 72.38
CA PRO A 166 31.71 -18.61 73.38
C PRO A 166 31.23 -17.26 72.83
N LYS A 167 30.13 -16.82 73.49
CA LYS A 167 29.64 -15.51 73.94
C LYS A 167 29.68 -14.23 73.06
N PRO A 168 28.56 -13.45 73.07
CA PRO A 168 28.39 -12.25 72.26
C PRO A 168 28.67 -10.94 73.02
N SER A 169 29.08 -9.89 72.30
CA SER A 169 28.97 -8.50 72.71
C SER A 169 28.62 -7.66 71.48
N LYS A 170 27.42 -7.11 71.38
CA LYS A 170 26.95 -5.81 71.92
C LYS A 170 27.18 -4.68 70.90
N THR A 171 26.11 -4.44 70.14
CA THR A 171 25.52 -3.13 69.78
C THR A 171 26.43 -1.92 69.58
N LEU A 172 26.22 -1.19 68.48
CA LEU A 172 25.58 0.14 68.49
C LEU A 172 25.41 0.69 67.07
N PHE A 173 24.20 1.23 66.84
CA PHE A 173 23.66 2.00 65.70
C PHE A 173 23.30 1.26 64.42
#